data_AF-A0A6J2PDX1-F1
#
_entry.id   AF-A0A6J2PDX1-F1
#
_cell.length_a   1.000
_cell.length_b   1.000
_cell.length_c   1.000
_cell.angle_alpha   90.00
_cell.angle_beta   90.00
_cell.angle_gamma   90.00
#
_symmetry.space_group_name_H-M   'P 1'
#
loop_
_entity.id
_entity.type
_entity.pdbx_description
1 polymer ?
#
loop_
_entity_poly.entity_id
_entity_poly.type
_entity_poly.pdbx_seq_one_letter_code
_entity_poly.pdbx_strand_id
1 'polypeptide(L)'
;MRMTPDTEEAVRCTASGCSCVCFKPGSVQLRSCDRCGHGWVPHAMAKLQFQAQPPSSCGPVEVALPGLVFDLSSLVLYGAQAIPVRLKILLDRLYSILTPEQVGHILHTLGWSLGDYVRGYMLQHPSGKVLDRWLMVSPEEELLILKQFLRFGETRPIVDLMMLH
;
A
#
# COMPACT_ATOMS: atom_id res chain seq x y z
N MET A 1 -26.00 -1.77 -28.78
CA MET A 1 -26.59 -1.74 -27.42
C MET A 1 -25.52 -1.28 -26.45
N ARG A 2 -25.89 -0.41 -25.52
CA ARG A 2 -25.03 0.36 -24.62
C ARG A 2 -24.07 -0.51 -23.81
N MET A 3 -22.79 -0.16 -23.81
CA MET A 3 -21.82 -0.53 -22.79
C MET A 3 -22.27 0.08 -21.46
N THR A 4 -22.59 -0.75 -20.47
CA THR A 4 -22.74 -0.32 -19.07
C THR A 4 -21.34 -0.15 -18.49
N PRO A 5 -20.98 1.01 -17.91
CA PRO A 5 -19.74 1.13 -17.18
C PRO A 5 -19.90 0.35 -15.87
N ASP A 6 -19.06 -0.67 -15.68
CA ASP A 6 -18.91 -1.31 -14.38
C ASP A 6 -18.66 -0.23 -13.33
N THR A 7 -19.48 -0.25 -12.29
CA THR A 7 -19.36 0.59 -11.09
C THR A 7 -17.95 0.46 -10.52
N GLU A 8 -17.10 1.46 -10.76
CA GLU A 8 -15.92 1.70 -9.92
C GLU A 8 -16.39 1.75 -8.47
N GLU A 9 -16.14 0.67 -7.71
CA GLU A 9 -16.47 0.61 -6.28
C GLU A 9 -15.79 1.79 -5.58
N ALA A 10 -16.61 2.75 -5.18
CA ALA A 10 -16.14 4.01 -4.63
C ALA A 10 -15.37 3.75 -3.32
N VAL A 11 -14.08 4.08 -3.32
CA VAL A 11 -13.19 3.88 -2.17
C VAL A 11 -13.45 4.98 -1.13
N ARG A 12 -14.33 4.69 -0.16
CA ARG A 12 -14.69 5.63 0.92
C ARG A 12 -13.52 5.84 1.89
N CYS A 13 -13.47 7.01 2.52
CA CYS A 13 -12.48 7.30 3.55
C CYS A 13 -12.89 6.68 4.89
N THR A 14 -11.98 6.00 5.58
CA THR A 14 -12.21 5.47 6.95
C THR A 14 -11.71 6.39 8.06
N ALA A 15 -11.24 7.60 7.73
CA ALA A 15 -10.79 8.56 8.74
C ALA A 15 -11.96 9.00 9.63
N SER A 16 -11.72 9.12 10.93
CA SER A 16 -12.74 9.48 11.92
C SER A 16 -13.44 10.80 11.56
N GLY A 17 -14.77 10.76 11.43
CA GLY A 17 -15.57 11.94 11.10
C GLY A 17 -15.55 12.36 9.62
N CYS A 18 -14.89 11.61 8.73
CA CYS A 18 -14.88 11.92 7.31
C CYS A 18 -16.07 11.30 6.57
N SER A 19 -16.76 12.09 5.74
CA SER A 19 -17.87 11.64 4.88
C SER A 19 -17.46 11.42 3.41
N CYS A 20 -16.16 11.39 3.12
CA CYS A 20 -15.67 11.25 1.75
C CYS A 20 -16.00 9.87 1.17
N VAL A 21 -16.73 9.87 0.06
CA VAL A 21 -17.26 8.63 -0.54
C VAL A 21 -16.35 8.01 -1.60
N CYS A 22 -15.36 8.73 -2.12
CA CYS A 22 -14.52 8.27 -3.21
C CYS A 22 -13.15 8.96 -3.17
N PHE A 23 -12.09 8.16 -3.23
CA PHE A 23 -10.73 8.66 -3.38
C PHE A 23 -10.56 9.34 -4.74
N LYS A 24 -10.03 10.56 -4.73
CA LYS A 24 -9.60 11.24 -5.95
C LYS A 24 -8.12 11.61 -5.78
N PRO A 25 -7.19 10.97 -6.51
CA PRO A 25 -5.76 11.28 -6.40
C PRO A 25 -5.50 12.75 -6.70
N GLY A 26 -4.69 13.39 -5.88
CA GLY A 26 -4.34 14.80 -6.07
C GLY A 26 -3.40 15.03 -7.24
N SER A 27 -3.56 16.19 -7.89
CA SER A 27 -2.75 16.56 -9.07
C SER A 27 -1.26 16.76 -8.77
N VAL A 28 -0.93 17.13 -7.53
CA VAL A 28 0.46 17.32 -7.06
C VAL A 28 0.92 16.16 -6.17
N GLN A 29 0.03 15.66 -5.30
CA GLN A 29 0.30 14.56 -4.38
C GLN A 29 -0.68 13.43 -4.64
N LEU A 30 -0.25 12.42 -5.41
CA LEU A 30 -1.09 11.28 -5.80
C LEU A 30 -1.60 10.47 -4.59
N ARG A 31 -0.86 10.49 -3.47
CA ARG A 31 -1.26 9.84 -2.21
C ARG A 31 -2.27 10.62 -1.39
N SER A 32 -2.64 11.84 -1.79
CA SER A 32 -3.58 12.68 -1.05
C SER A 32 -4.89 12.76 -1.82
N CYS A 33 -6.01 12.69 -1.10
CA CYS A 33 -7.34 12.81 -1.68
C CYS A 33 -7.70 14.29 -1.90
N ASP A 34 -8.00 14.69 -3.13
CA ASP A 34 -8.40 16.07 -3.48
C ASP A 34 -9.72 16.50 -2.82
N ARG A 35 -10.54 15.56 -2.34
CA ARG A 35 -11.87 15.87 -1.76
C ARG A 35 -11.82 16.12 -0.26
N CYS A 36 -11.00 15.39 0.48
CA CYS A 36 -10.94 15.47 1.96
C CYS A 36 -9.55 15.77 2.51
N GLY A 37 -8.51 15.76 1.68
CA GLY A 37 -7.12 15.98 2.09
C GLY A 37 -6.44 14.78 2.76
N HIS A 38 -7.18 13.71 3.08
CA HIS A 38 -6.60 12.53 3.72
C HIS A 38 -5.73 11.70 2.76
N GLY A 39 -4.79 10.96 3.34
CA GLY A 39 -3.91 10.06 2.61
C GLY A 39 -4.63 8.88 1.94
N TRP A 40 -3.87 8.14 1.13
CA TRP A 40 -4.33 6.97 0.41
C TRP A 40 -4.70 5.82 1.35
N VAL A 41 -3.96 5.63 2.45
CA VAL A 41 -4.16 4.46 3.34
C VAL A 41 -5.56 4.41 3.95
N PRO A 42 -6.11 5.49 4.55
CA PRO A 42 -7.50 5.51 5.03
C PRO A 42 -8.55 5.23 3.95
N HIS A 43 -8.24 5.47 2.68
CA HIS A 43 -9.12 5.11 1.57
C HIS A 43 -8.97 3.64 1.21
N ALA A 44 -7.75 3.19 0.90
CA ALA A 44 -7.44 1.83 0.51
C ALA A 44 -7.96 0.79 1.51
N MET A 45 -7.86 1.08 2.81
CA MET A 45 -8.35 0.23 3.89
C MET A 45 -9.86 -0.09 3.79
N ALA A 46 -10.68 0.80 3.22
CA ALA A 46 -12.12 0.56 3.03
C ALA A 46 -12.41 -0.50 1.96
N LYS A 47 -11.61 -0.53 0.89
CA LYS A 47 -11.82 -1.43 -0.26
C LYS A 47 -11.40 -2.86 0.05
N LEU A 48 -10.36 -3.00 0.87
CA LEU A 48 -9.62 -4.25 0.98
C LEU A 48 -10.23 -5.24 1.99
N GLN A 49 -11.47 -5.00 2.44
CA GLN A 49 -12.18 -5.81 3.45
C GLN A 49 -11.30 -6.14 4.68
N PHE A 50 -10.28 -5.32 4.96
CA PHE A 50 -9.30 -5.49 6.05
C PHE A 50 -9.93 -5.27 7.45
N GLN A 51 -11.25 -5.09 7.52
CA GLN A 51 -12.02 -4.91 8.74
C GLN A 51 -13.14 -5.94 8.83
N ALA A 52 -12.83 -7.07 9.45
CA ALA A 52 -13.84 -7.87 10.16
C ALA A 52 -13.29 -8.43 11.48
N GLN A 53 -11.98 -8.60 11.61
CA GLN A 53 -11.33 -8.93 12.89
C GLN A 53 -10.06 -8.09 13.07
N PRO A 54 -9.78 -7.62 14.30
CA PRO A 54 -8.47 -7.04 14.58
C PRO A 54 -7.43 -8.12 14.26
N PRO A 55 -6.44 -7.84 13.38
CA PRO A 55 -5.39 -8.80 13.09
C PRO A 55 -4.64 -9.02 14.41
N SER A 56 -4.92 -10.15 15.04
CA SER A 56 -4.28 -10.59 16.27
C SER A 56 -3.15 -11.54 15.89
N SER A 57 -2.06 -11.48 16.64
CA SER A 57 -0.93 -12.40 16.49
C SER A 57 -1.35 -13.88 16.64
N CYS A 58 -2.52 -14.13 17.25
CA CYS A 58 -3.09 -15.45 17.52
C CYS A 58 -4.16 -15.92 16.49
N GLY A 59 -4.48 -15.12 15.45
CA GLY A 59 -5.48 -15.49 14.45
C GLY A 59 -4.99 -16.52 13.41
N PRO A 60 -5.89 -17.12 12.61
CA PRO A 60 -5.48 -17.97 11.48
C PRO A 60 -4.58 -17.17 10.52
N VAL A 61 -3.64 -17.86 9.88
CA VAL A 61 -2.73 -17.27 8.89
C VAL A 61 -3.40 -17.28 7.52
N GLU A 62 -3.29 -16.18 6.80
CA GLU A 62 -3.74 -16.07 5.42
C GLU A 62 -2.63 -16.44 4.45
N VAL A 63 -3.01 -17.11 3.36
CA VAL A 63 -2.10 -17.41 2.25
C VAL A 63 -1.85 -16.13 1.47
N ALA A 64 -0.59 -15.77 1.28
CA ALA A 64 -0.19 -14.58 0.54
C ALA A 64 -0.36 -14.78 -0.99
N LEU A 65 -1.61 -14.75 -1.44
CA LEU A 65 -1.96 -14.81 -2.86
C LEU A 65 -1.51 -13.52 -3.58
N PRO A 66 -1.17 -13.58 -4.89
CA PRO A 66 -0.67 -12.41 -5.63
C PRO A 66 -1.55 -11.15 -5.54
N GLY A 67 -2.88 -11.32 -5.51
CA GLY A 67 -3.82 -10.19 -5.34
C GLY A 67 -3.66 -9.48 -3.99
N LEU A 68 -3.56 -10.24 -2.88
CA LEU A 68 -3.35 -9.68 -1.54
C LEU A 68 -1.98 -9.00 -1.43
N VAL A 69 -0.95 -9.59 -2.05
CA VAL A 69 0.38 -8.99 -2.09
C VAL A 69 0.36 -7.68 -2.88
N PHE A 70 -0.38 -7.61 -4.00
CA PHE A 70 -0.62 -6.36 -4.72
C PHE A 70 -1.31 -5.32 -3.84
N ASP A 71 -2.36 -5.72 -3.12
CA ASP A 71 -3.12 -4.83 -2.25
C ASP A 71 -2.25 -4.20 -1.15
N LEU A 72 -1.43 -5.00 -0.46
CA LEU A 72 -0.46 -4.51 0.52
C LEU A 72 0.62 -3.63 -0.11
N SER A 73 1.11 -4.03 -1.29
CA SER A 73 2.07 -3.22 -2.04
C SER A 73 1.48 -1.85 -2.38
N SER A 74 0.18 -1.79 -2.71
CA SER A 74 -0.51 -0.53 -3.00
C SER A 74 -0.55 0.41 -1.80
N LEU A 75 -0.68 -0.11 -0.57
CA LEU A 75 -0.65 0.73 0.65
C LEU A 75 0.69 1.45 0.79
N VAL A 76 1.79 0.76 0.44
CA VAL A 76 3.16 1.25 0.63
C VAL A 76 3.66 2.08 -0.56
N LEU A 77 3.41 1.62 -1.78
CA LEU A 77 4.08 2.11 -2.99
C LEU A 77 3.25 3.08 -3.81
N TYR A 78 1.91 2.98 -3.79
CA TYR A 78 1.07 3.83 -4.63
C TYR A 78 1.34 5.31 -4.31
N GLY A 79 1.78 6.06 -5.33
CA GLY A 79 2.12 7.49 -5.22
C GLY A 79 3.24 7.83 -4.23
N ALA A 80 3.95 6.85 -3.70
CA ALA A 80 5.15 7.04 -2.88
C ALA A 80 6.40 7.10 -3.77
N GLN A 81 7.46 7.68 -3.24
CA GLN A 81 8.76 7.84 -3.89
C GLN A 81 9.89 7.23 -3.07
N ALA A 82 9.67 6.97 -1.78
CA ALA A 82 10.58 6.23 -0.91
C ALA A 82 9.80 5.25 -0.03
N ILE A 83 10.46 4.18 0.39
CA ILE A 83 9.87 3.10 1.18
C ILE A 83 10.49 3.13 2.59
N PRO A 84 9.69 3.18 3.66
CA PRO A 84 10.22 2.97 5.01
C PRO A 84 10.88 1.59 5.13
N VAL A 85 12.06 1.53 5.76
CA VAL A 85 12.86 0.30 5.83
C VAL A 85 12.08 -0.87 6.44
N ARG A 86 11.26 -0.61 7.46
CA ARG A 86 10.41 -1.63 8.10
C ARG A 86 9.45 -2.26 7.10
N LEU A 87 8.71 -1.44 6.34
CA LEU A 87 7.77 -1.91 5.32
C LEU A 87 8.47 -2.59 4.15
N LYS A 88 9.66 -2.11 3.76
CA LYS A 88 10.48 -2.73 2.72
C LYS A 88 10.87 -4.18 3.07
N ILE A 89 11.30 -4.42 4.31
CA ILE A 89 11.62 -5.78 4.80
C ILE A 89 10.42 -6.71 4.66
N LEU A 90 9.21 -6.23 5.00
CA LEU A 90 8.00 -7.04 4.93
C LEU A 90 7.56 -7.31 3.48
N LEU A 91 7.67 -6.32 2.60
CA LEU A 91 7.43 -6.50 1.16
C LEU A 91 8.41 -7.51 0.55
N ASP A 92 9.69 -7.47 0.93
CA ASP A 92 10.69 -8.44 0.45
C ASP A 92 10.33 -9.87 0.86
N ARG A 93 9.74 -10.08 2.04
CA ARG A 93 9.23 -11.39 2.45
C ARG A 93 8.08 -11.86 1.57
N LEU A 94 7.10 -10.99 1.30
CA LEU A 94 5.97 -11.34 0.42
C LEU A 94 6.37 -11.50 -1.04
N TYR A 95 7.35 -10.76 -1.55
CA TYR A 95 7.82 -10.92 -2.93
C TYR A 95 8.66 -12.17 -3.11
N SER A 96 9.29 -12.69 -2.05
CA SER A 96 10.08 -13.93 -2.12
C SER A 96 9.27 -15.18 -2.47
N ILE A 97 7.96 -15.14 -2.28
CA ILE A 97 7.03 -16.24 -2.62
C ILE A 97 6.34 -16.05 -3.97
N LEU A 98 6.59 -14.95 -4.67
CA LEU A 98 6.04 -14.65 -6.00
C LEU A 98 7.10 -14.88 -7.09
N THR A 99 6.66 -15.05 -8.34
CA THR A 99 7.59 -15.10 -9.47
C THR A 99 8.12 -13.69 -9.80
N PRO A 100 9.30 -13.57 -10.42
CA PRO A 100 9.85 -12.28 -10.85
C PRO A 100 8.90 -11.48 -11.75
N GLU A 101 8.13 -12.16 -12.62
CA GLU A 101 7.16 -11.53 -13.52
C GLU A 101 5.98 -10.94 -12.73
N GLN A 102 5.50 -11.64 -11.70
CA GLN A 102 4.45 -11.15 -10.81
C GLN A 102 4.92 -9.92 -10.04
N VAL A 103 6.12 -9.97 -9.46
CA VAL A 103 6.71 -8.81 -8.75
C VAL A 103 6.90 -7.63 -9.70
N GLY A 104 7.45 -7.87 -10.90
CA GLY A 104 7.61 -6.84 -11.92
C GLY A 104 6.29 -6.20 -12.33
N HIS A 105 5.22 -6.99 -12.49
CA HIS A 105 3.89 -6.50 -12.80
C HIS A 105 3.31 -5.63 -11.69
N ILE A 106 3.43 -6.05 -10.42
CA ILE A 106 2.99 -5.28 -9.25
C ILE A 106 3.70 -3.92 -9.21
N LEU A 107 5.04 -3.92 -9.30
CA LEU A 107 5.84 -2.69 -9.24
C LEU A 107 5.49 -1.73 -10.38
N HIS A 108 5.44 -2.22 -11.62
CA HIS A 108 5.13 -1.39 -12.78
C HIS A 108 3.73 -0.77 -12.69
N THR A 109 2.74 -1.54 -12.23
CA THR A 109 1.36 -1.05 -12.04
C THR A 109 1.29 0.06 -10.99
N LEU A 110 2.17 0.03 -9.98
CA LEU A 110 2.26 1.04 -8.93
C LEU A 110 3.20 2.22 -9.29
N GLY A 111 3.76 2.23 -10.50
CA GLY A 111 4.63 3.29 -10.99
C GLY A 111 6.09 3.18 -10.52
N TRP A 112 6.52 2.02 -10.05
CA TRP A 112 7.89 1.74 -9.61
C TRP A 112 8.64 0.88 -10.63
N SER A 113 9.93 1.17 -10.84
CA SER A 113 10.83 0.22 -11.49
C SER A 113 11.42 -0.76 -10.47
N LEU A 114 11.90 -1.93 -10.93
CA LEU A 114 12.66 -2.85 -10.08
C LEU A 114 13.89 -2.16 -9.46
N GLY A 115 14.56 -1.30 -10.22
CA GLY A 115 15.71 -0.54 -9.72
C GLY A 115 15.35 0.42 -8.59
N ASP A 116 14.21 1.11 -8.67
CA ASP A 116 13.72 1.98 -7.60
C ASP A 116 13.38 1.16 -6.35
N TYR A 117 12.71 0.02 -6.54
CA TYR A 117 12.35 -0.87 -5.44
C TYR A 117 13.56 -1.46 -4.72
N VAL A 118 14.57 -1.91 -5.48
CA VAL A 118 15.83 -2.44 -4.92
C VAL A 118 16.58 -1.36 -4.14
N ARG A 119 16.63 -0.12 -4.65
CA ARG A 119 17.21 1.03 -3.94
C ARG A 119 16.39 1.45 -2.72
N GLY A 120 15.09 1.26 -2.75
CA GLY A 120 14.12 1.74 -1.75
C GLY A 120 13.60 3.15 -2.01
N TYR A 121 14.03 3.81 -3.08
CA TYR A 121 13.56 5.15 -3.47
C TYR A 121 13.77 5.43 -4.97
N MET A 122 12.98 6.36 -5.49
CA MET A 122 13.05 6.86 -6.86
C MET A 122 14.12 7.95 -6.99
N LEU A 123 14.85 7.98 -8.11
CA LEU A 123 15.81 9.06 -8.39
C LEU A 123 15.16 10.24 -9.10
N GLN A 124 14.15 9.96 -9.91
CA GLN A 124 13.48 10.93 -10.77
C GLN A 124 12.01 10.57 -10.94
N HIS A 125 11.19 11.59 -11.20
CA HIS A 125 9.83 11.38 -11.66
C HIS A 125 9.80 10.69 -13.04
N PRO A 126 8.67 10.05 -13.41
CA PRO A 126 8.45 9.56 -14.77
C PRO A 126 8.63 10.64 -15.86
N SER A 127 8.46 11.92 -15.50
CA SER A 127 8.72 13.07 -16.39
C SER A 127 10.22 13.39 -16.59
N GLY A 128 11.13 12.68 -15.92
CA GLY A 128 12.58 12.90 -15.97
C GLY A 128 13.11 13.94 -14.99
N LYS A 129 12.24 14.59 -14.19
CA LYS A 129 12.68 15.55 -13.16
C LYS A 129 13.32 14.81 -11.98
N VAL A 130 14.57 15.14 -11.66
CA VAL A 130 15.28 14.65 -10.47
C VAL A 130 14.54 15.06 -9.19
N LEU A 131 14.45 14.14 -8.23
CA LEU A 131 13.83 14.38 -6.93
C LEU A 131 14.82 15.00 -5.95
N ASP A 132 14.37 16.05 -5.26
CA ASP A 132 15.05 16.68 -4.13
C ASP A 132 14.32 16.40 -2.79
N ARG A 133 13.09 15.90 -2.87
CA ARG A 133 12.22 15.54 -1.75
C ARG A 133 11.46 14.27 -2.09
N TRP A 134 11.28 13.41 -1.10
CA TRP A 134 10.59 12.13 -1.25
C TRP A 134 9.33 12.10 -0.39
N LEU A 135 8.22 11.71 -1.01
CA LEU A 135 7.01 11.31 -0.33
C LEU A 135 7.09 9.82 0.02
N MET A 136 6.72 9.48 1.25
CA MET A 136 6.66 8.11 1.73
C MET A 136 5.49 7.96 2.70
N VAL A 137 5.21 6.71 3.07
CA VAL A 137 4.23 6.37 4.11
C VAL A 137 4.57 7.13 5.41
N SER A 138 3.56 7.76 6.02
CA SER A 138 3.75 8.48 7.30
C SER A 138 3.85 7.50 8.49
N PRO A 139 4.39 7.90 9.64
CA PRO A 139 4.42 7.04 10.84
C PRO A 139 3.04 6.54 11.27
N GLU A 140 2.00 7.38 11.14
CA GLU A 140 0.63 7.01 11.47
C GLU A 140 0.07 5.98 10.48
N GLU A 141 0.33 6.16 9.18
CA GLU A 141 -0.03 5.18 8.15
C GLU A 141 0.74 3.87 8.32
N GLU A 142 2.02 3.93 8.66
CA GLU A 142 2.89 2.76 8.82
C GLU A 142 2.33 1.81 9.88
N LEU A 143 1.87 2.33 11.02
CA LEU A 143 1.27 1.50 12.07
C LEU A 143 0.01 0.76 11.59
N LEU A 144 -0.81 1.39 10.75
CA LEU A 144 -2.01 0.76 10.17
C LEU A 144 -1.64 -0.33 9.18
N ILE A 145 -0.58 -0.11 8.40
CA ILE A 145 -0.07 -1.05 7.41
C ILE A 145 0.58 -2.25 8.09
N LEU A 146 1.39 -2.05 9.13
CA LEU A 146 2.02 -3.14 9.90
C LEU A 146 0.97 -4.13 10.42
N LYS A 147 -0.16 -3.63 10.92
CA LYS A 147 -1.28 -4.49 11.35
C LYS A 147 -1.79 -5.39 10.23
N GLN A 148 -1.75 -4.96 8.96
CA GLN A 148 -2.16 -5.81 7.84
C GLN A 148 -1.17 -6.94 7.56
N PHE A 149 0.12 -6.69 7.79
CA PHE A 149 1.15 -7.72 7.64
C PHE A 149 1.11 -8.80 8.74
N LEU A 150 0.41 -8.60 9.86
CA LEU A 150 0.18 -9.66 10.86
C LEU A 150 -0.67 -10.82 10.32
N ARG A 151 -1.42 -10.62 9.22
CA ARG A 151 -2.28 -11.65 8.64
C ARG A 151 -1.49 -12.82 8.03
N PHE A 152 -0.26 -12.58 7.60
CA PHE A 152 0.55 -13.54 6.83
C PHE A 152 1.66 -14.16 7.69
N GLY A 153 1.87 -15.46 7.55
CA GLY A 153 2.84 -16.22 8.36
C GLY A 153 4.28 -15.82 8.05
N GLU A 154 4.52 -15.41 6.81
CA GLU A 154 5.79 -14.95 6.26
C GLU A 154 6.27 -13.64 6.91
N THR A 155 5.35 -12.84 7.45
CA THR A 155 5.63 -11.50 7.98
C THR A 155 5.28 -11.33 9.45
N ARG A 156 4.30 -12.09 9.97
CA ARG A 156 3.80 -11.95 11.35
C ARG A 156 4.90 -11.92 12.42
N PRO A 157 5.87 -12.88 12.49
CA PRO A 157 6.89 -12.86 13.54
C PRO A 157 7.77 -11.60 13.51
N ILE A 158 8.01 -11.04 12.33
CA ILE A 158 8.81 -9.83 12.15
C ILE A 158 8.01 -8.62 12.62
N VAL A 159 6.73 -8.54 12.26
CA VAL A 159 5.86 -7.45 12.66
C VAL A 159 5.68 -7.41 14.17
N ASP A 160 5.48 -8.58 14.81
CA ASP A 160 5.37 -8.66 16.27
C ASP A 160 6.60 -8.02 16.93
N LEU A 161 7.82 -8.37 16.50
CA LEU A 161 9.06 -7.77 17.00
C LEU A 161 9.15 -6.25 16.73
N MET A 162 8.71 -5.82 15.55
CA MET A 162 8.69 -4.40 15.18
C MET A 162 7.72 -3.57 16.03
N MET A 163 6.68 -4.18 16.60
CA MET A 163 5.64 -3.51 17.38
C MET A 163 5.85 -3.59 18.91
N LEU A 164 6.91 -4.26 19.38
CA LEU A 164 7.25 -4.34 20.81
C LEU A 164 7.89 -3.08 21.40
N HIS A 165 8.22 -2.09 20.57
CA HIS A 165 8.90 -0.84 20.94
C HIS A 165 8.10 0.36 20.41
#